data_AF-A0A2X2T206-F1
#
_entry.id   AF-A0A2X2T206-F1
#
_cell.length_a   1.000
_cell.length_b   1.000
_cell.length_c   1.000
_cell.angle_alpha   90.00
_cell.angle_beta   90.00
_cell.angle_gamma   90.00
#
_symmetry.space_group_name_H-M   'P 1'
#
loop_
_entity.id
_entity.type
_entity.pdbx_description
1 polymer ?
#
loop_
_entity_poly.entity_id
_entity_poly.type
_entity_poly.pdbx_seq_one_letter_code
_entity_poly.pdbx_strand_id
1 'polypeptide(L)'
;MAMLKLNTFHFHLVDNEGWRIEIKKYPKLTEIGAWRVDQEDKLWGERTPNSANAFANPATAPKKYGGFYTQEDIKEIVTYASARGITVIPEIEMPAHAMSAIAAYPKLSCHKRPIGVPSGAVWPITDIYCAGQEETFTFLEDVLTEVMELFPSKYIHVGGDEATHTEWEKCPKCQARMKEHHLKDVHQLQSYFIKRIDDFLLSKGRTLVGWDEIMDGGLANNASGDELARY
;
A
#
# COMPACT_ATOMS: atom_id res chain seq x y z
N MET A 1 2.93 5.60 -24.59
CA MET A 1 1.65 4.90 -24.41
C MET A 1 0.68 5.18 -25.55
N ALA A 2 0.08 6.36 -25.64
CA ALA A 2 -0.94 6.68 -26.65
C ALA A 2 -0.52 6.43 -28.12
N MET A 3 0.71 6.78 -28.50
CA MET A 3 1.25 6.52 -29.85
C MET A 3 1.22 5.03 -30.24
N LEU A 4 1.25 4.14 -29.24
CA LEU A 4 1.22 2.68 -29.41
C LEU A 4 -0.14 2.07 -29.04
N LYS A 5 -1.19 2.90 -28.89
CA LYS A 5 -2.57 2.48 -28.55
C LYS A 5 -2.73 1.80 -27.19
N LEU A 6 -1.79 1.99 -26.26
CA LEU A 6 -1.98 1.62 -24.85
C LEU A 6 -2.96 2.63 -24.21
N ASN A 7 -3.97 2.14 -23.50
CA ASN A 7 -5.08 2.90 -22.95
C ASN A 7 -5.21 2.81 -21.42
N THR A 8 -4.36 2.05 -20.74
CA THR A 8 -4.35 1.95 -19.28
C THR A 8 -2.96 2.23 -18.76
N PHE A 9 -2.88 3.16 -17.81
CA PHE A 9 -1.69 3.43 -17.01
C PHE A 9 -1.94 2.95 -15.58
N HIS A 10 -1.40 1.77 -15.27
CA HIS A 10 -1.35 1.28 -13.91
C HIS A 10 -0.25 2.04 -13.17
N PHE A 11 -0.63 2.76 -12.10
CA PHE A 11 0.25 3.66 -11.39
C PHE A 11 0.53 3.15 -9.98
N HIS A 12 1.63 2.41 -9.87
CA HIS A 12 2.19 1.94 -8.60
C HIS A 12 2.78 3.11 -7.80
N LEU A 13 2.05 3.55 -6.77
CA LEU A 13 2.33 4.79 -6.06
C LEU A 13 3.00 4.58 -4.70
N VAL A 14 2.93 3.38 -4.13
CA VAL A 14 3.40 3.12 -2.77
C VAL A 14 3.99 1.72 -2.70
N ASP A 15 5.12 1.59 -2.00
CA ASP A 15 5.78 0.32 -1.67
C ASP A 15 6.54 0.51 -0.35
N ASN A 16 7.27 -0.50 0.09
CA ASN A 16 8.20 -0.48 1.21
C ASN A 16 9.13 0.73 1.17
N GLU A 17 9.78 0.99 0.04
CA GLU A 17 10.83 2.01 -0.10
C GLU A 17 10.29 3.41 -0.39
N GLY A 18 8.97 3.61 -0.42
CA GLY A 18 8.41 4.90 -0.74
C GLY A 18 6.90 5.03 -0.75
N TRP A 19 6.42 6.15 -0.22
CA TRP A 19 5.06 6.64 -0.41
C TRP A 19 5.06 7.86 -1.34
N ARG A 20 4.36 7.81 -2.48
CA ARG A 20 4.51 8.83 -3.56
C ARG A 20 3.30 9.69 -3.82
N ILE A 21 2.24 9.63 -3.02
CA ILE A 21 1.02 10.43 -3.22
C ILE A 21 0.64 11.24 -1.98
N GLU A 22 0.30 12.51 -2.16
CA GLU A 22 -0.19 13.33 -1.06
C GLU A 22 -1.59 12.90 -0.58
N ILE A 23 -1.68 12.52 0.69
CA ILE A 23 -2.94 12.29 1.41
C ILE A 23 -3.03 13.36 2.50
N LYS A 24 -3.95 14.31 2.34
CA LYS A 24 -4.03 15.50 3.20
C LYS A 24 -4.33 15.15 4.64
N LYS A 25 -5.14 14.12 4.88
CA LYS A 25 -5.46 13.63 6.22
C LYS A 25 -4.25 12.99 6.92
N TYR A 26 -3.28 12.49 6.15
CA TYR A 26 -2.09 11.81 6.65
C TYR A 26 -0.79 12.40 6.10
N PRO A 27 -0.44 13.65 6.47
CA PRO A 27 0.70 14.35 5.88
C PRO A 27 2.05 13.65 6.11
N LYS A 28 2.18 12.84 7.17
CA LYS A 28 3.44 12.13 7.43
C LYS A 28 3.77 11.09 6.37
N LEU A 29 2.79 10.63 5.59
CA LEU A 29 3.03 9.72 4.47
C LEU A 29 4.01 10.36 3.47
N THR A 30 3.93 11.67 3.23
CA THR A 30 4.84 12.39 2.34
C THR A 30 5.94 13.16 3.07
N GLU A 31 5.77 13.52 4.35
CA GLU A 31 6.86 14.13 5.15
C GLU A 31 7.94 13.11 5.56
N ILE A 32 7.55 11.85 5.78
CA ILE A 32 8.42 10.75 6.21
C ILE A 32 8.47 9.66 5.14
N GLY A 33 7.33 9.06 4.77
CA GLY A 33 7.26 7.90 3.89
C GLY A 33 7.80 8.12 2.48
N ALA A 34 7.82 9.37 1.99
CA ALA A 34 8.39 9.71 0.69
C ALA A 34 9.92 9.80 0.68
N TRP A 35 10.60 9.71 1.84
CA TRP A 35 12.02 9.99 1.96
C TRP A 35 12.77 8.83 2.62
N ARG A 36 13.87 8.43 1.99
CA ARG A 36 14.78 7.40 2.47
C ARG A 36 16.22 7.90 2.44
N VAL A 37 17.12 7.17 3.09
CA VAL A 37 18.55 7.47 3.03
C VAL A 37 19.03 7.25 1.60
N ASP A 38 19.71 8.24 1.03
CA ASP A 38 20.32 8.15 -0.28
C ASP A 38 21.43 7.10 -0.25
N GLN A 39 21.20 5.99 -0.95
CA GLN A 39 22.15 4.90 -1.19
C GLN A 39 22.12 4.53 -2.69
N GLU A 40 21.79 5.49 -3.56
CA GLU A 40 21.66 5.25 -4.99
C GLU A 40 23.01 4.99 -5.69
N ASP A 41 24.11 5.19 -4.98
CA ASP A 41 25.47 4.80 -5.37
C ASP A 41 25.75 3.28 -5.20
N LYS A 42 24.84 2.53 -4.57
CA LYS A 42 24.97 1.09 -4.32
C LYS A 42 23.95 0.28 -5.14
N LEU A 43 24.32 -0.97 -5.45
CA LEU A 43 23.41 -1.94 -6.04
C LEU A 43 22.24 -2.24 -5.10
N TRP A 44 21.07 -2.57 -5.66
CA TRP A 44 19.82 -2.76 -4.90
C TRP A 44 19.95 -3.70 -3.69
N GLY A 45 20.60 -4.86 -3.88
CA GLY A 45 20.81 -5.86 -2.83
C GLY A 45 21.96 -5.53 -1.85
N GLU A 46 22.74 -4.49 -2.10
CA GLU A 46 23.85 -4.05 -1.24
C GLU A 46 23.47 -2.87 -0.33
N ARG A 47 22.26 -2.33 -0.49
CA ARG A 47 21.75 -1.24 0.34
C ARG A 47 21.46 -1.76 1.74
N THR A 48 21.89 -1.02 2.75
CA THR A 48 21.75 -1.42 4.15
C THR A 48 20.47 -0.86 4.77
N PRO A 49 19.88 -1.52 5.79
CA PRO A 49 18.72 -1.00 6.50
C PRO A 49 18.92 0.41 7.07
N ASN A 50 17.86 1.19 7.08
CA ASN A 50 17.86 2.55 7.62
C ASN A 50 17.33 2.57 9.05
N SER A 51 17.95 3.38 9.91
CA SER A 51 17.41 3.66 11.24
C SER A 51 16.11 4.47 11.14
N ALA A 52 15.14 4.19 12.01
CA ALA A 52 13.91 4.97 12.13
C ALA A 52 14.17 6.47 12.37
N ASN A 53 15.30 6.78 13.00
CA ASN A 53 15.69 8.15 13.36
C ASN A 53 16.81 8.70 12.47
N ALA A 54 17.01 8.14 11.26
CA ALA A 54 18.11 8.53 10.35
C ALA A 54 18.18 10.05 10.12
N PHE A 55 17.04 10.74 10.11
CA PHE A 55 16.95 12.19 9.85
C PHE A 55 16.70 13.04 11.11
N ALA A 56 16.77 12.45 12.32
CA ALA A 56 16.39 13.16 13.55
C ALA A 56 17.35 14.29 13.94
N ASN A 57 18.64 14.16 13.62
CA ASN A 57 19.64 15.21 13.87
C ASN A 57 20.12 15.81 12.54
N PRO A 58 19.71 17.05 12.20
CA PRO A 58 20.13 17.70 10.96
C PRO A 58 21.65 17.82 10.77
N ALA A 59 22.43 17.87 11.86
CA ALA A 59 23.89 18.01 11.79
C ALA A 59 24.61 16.73 11.32
N THR A 60 23.98 15.57 11.50
CA THR A 60 24.56 14.26 11.15
C THR A 60 23.66 13.45 10.22
N ALA A 61 22.53 14.02 9.79
CA ALA A 61 21.57 13.35 8.93
C ALA A 61 22.23 13.01 7.59
N PRO A 62 22.08 11.77 7.09
CA PRO A 62 22.54 11.44 5.76
C PRO A 62 21.69 12.17 4.71
N LYS A 63 22.16 12.21 3.47
CA LYS A 63 21.41 12.78 2.35
C LYS A 63 20.08 12.03 2.16
N LYS A 64 19.02 12.79 1.86
CA LYS A 64 17.70 12.25 1.52
C LYS A 64 17.61 11.93 0.03
N TYR A 65 16.96 10.83 -0.29
CA TYR A 65 16.48 10.51 -1.64
C TYR A 65 14.97 10.29 -1.60
N GLY A 66 14.24 10.87 -2.56
CA GLY A 66 12.79 10.72 -2.61
C GLY A 66 12.08 11.87 -3.31
N GLY A 67 10.78 11.92 -3.07
CA GLY A 67 9.82 12.80 -3.72
C GLY A 67 8.43 12.17 -3.73
N PHE A 68 7.41 12.98 -3.99
CA PHE A 68 6.02 12.57 -4.09
C PHE A 68 5.26 13.52 -5.03
N TYR A 69 4.09 13.07 -5.48
CA TYR A 69 3.13 13.86 -6.23
C TYR A 69 2.13 14.51 -5.27
N THR A 70 1.98 15.82 -5.36
CA THR A 70 0.88 16.54 -4.71
C THR A 70 -0.45 16.12 -5.33
N GLN A 71 -1.56 16.43 -4.66
CA GLN A 71 -2.87 16.17 -5.26
C GLN A 71 -3.09 16.94 -6.57
N GLU A 72 -2.46 18.10 -6.75
CA GLU A 72 -2.52 18.86 -8.01
C GLU A 72 -1.69 18.19 -9.11
N ASP A 73 -0.50 17.66 -8.79
CA ASP A 73 0.29 16.88 -9.75
C ASP A 73 -0.50 15.65 -10.24
N ILE A 74 -1.19 14.94 -9.33
CA ILE A 74 -2.03 13.79 -9.70
C ILE A 74 -3.18 14.22 -10.62
N LYS A 75 -3.88 15.33 -10.32
CA LYS A 75 -4.96 15.85 -11.18
C LYS A 75 -4.46 16.24 -12.57
N GLU A 76 -3.26 16.82 -12.65
CA GLU A 76 -2.61 17.13 -13.92
C GLU A 76 -2.32 15.85 -14.72
N ILE A 77 -1.72 14.84 -14.09
CA ILE A 77 -1.43 13.54 -14.70
C ILE A 77 -2.70 12.87 -15.22
N VAL A 78 -3.76 12.82 -14.40
CA VAL A 78 -5.05 12.23 -14.77
C VAL A 78 -5.67 12.97 -15.95
N THR A 79 -5.64 14.30 -15.94
CA THR A 79 -6.17 15.13 -17.03
C THR A 79 -5.38 14.92 -18.31
N TYR A 80 -4.05 14.87 -18.22
CA TYR A 80 -3.16 14.64 -19.35
C TYR A 80 -3.35 13.26 -19.98
N ALA A 81 -3.52 12.23 -19.16
CA ALA A 81 -3.80 10.86 -19.58
C ALA A 81 -5.19 10.74 -20.22
N SER A 82 -6.22 11.32 -19.59
CA SER A 82 -7.60 11.31 -20.09
C SER A 82 -7.73 11.96 -21.47
N ALA A 83 -7.05 13.09 -21.70
CA ALA A 83 -6.98 13.76 -23.01
C ALA A 83 -6.39 12.87 -24.13
N ARG A 84 -5.78 11.73 -23.78
CA ARG A 84 -5.18 10.76 -24.69
C ARG A 84 -5.91 9.41 -24.70
N GLY A 85 -7.10 9.34 -24.09
CA GLY A 85 -7.86 8.11 -23.95
C GLY A 85 -7.18 7.07 -23.05
N ILE A 86 -6.34 7.53 -22.10
CA ILE A 86 -5.66 6.67 -21.13
C ILE A 86 -6.35 6.79 -19.78
N THR A 87 -6.83 5.66 -19.25
CA THR A 87 -7.30 5.54 -17.87
C THR A 87 -6.12 5.35 -16.93
N VAL A 88 -6.09 6.11 -15.84
CA VAL A 88 -5.09 5.95 -14.78
C VAL A 88 -5.70 5.13 -13.64
N ILE A 89 -5.14 3.96 -13.37
CA ILE A 89 -5.55 3.08 -12.26
C ILE A 89 -4.52 3.26 -11.16
N PRO A 90 -4.87 3.82 -9.99
CA PRO A 90 -3.94 3.94 -8.88
C PRO A 90 -3.77 2.59 -8.17
N GLU A 91 -2.57 2.36 -7.64
CA GLU A 91 -2.28 1.25 -6.74
C GLU A 91 -1.82 1.73 -5.38
N ILE A 92 -2.49 1.25 -4.33
CA ILE A 92 -2.14 1.47 -2.93
C ILE A 92 -1.92 0.11 -2.27
N GLU A 93 -0.66 -0.30 -2.16
CA GLU A 93 -0.24 -1.61 -1.63
C GLU A 93 -0.80 -1.92 -0.23
N MET A 94 -1.34 -3.14 -0.09
CA MET A 94 -1.77 -3.73 1.17
C MET A 94 -2.00 -5.24 1.04
N PRO A 95 -1.87 -6.03 2.11
CA PRO A 95 -1.41 -5.65 3.45
C PRO A 95 0.12 -5.55 3.56
N ALA A 96 0.86 -6.12 2.62
CA ALA A 96 2.31 -6.06 2.51
C ALA A 96 2.76 -4.77 1.81
N HIS A 97 4.05 -4.69 1.47
CA HIS A 97 4.62 -3.55 0.74
C HIS A 97 4.32 -2.17 1.38
N ALA A 98 4.24 -2.16 2.72
CA ALA A 98 3.67 -1.06 3.49
C ALA A 98 4.67 -0.33 4.39
N MET A 99 5.97 -0.66 4.32
CA MET A 99 6.97 -0.12 5.27
C MET A 99 7.08 1.40 5.23
N SER A 100 6.86 2.05 4.07
CA SER A 100 6.87 3.52 3.97
C SER A 100 5.74 4.16 4.78
N ALA A 101 4.54 3.59 4.74
CA ALA A 101 3.40 4.02 5.54
C ALA A 101 3.60 3.70 7.03
N ILE A 102 4.15 2.54 7.37
CA ILE A 102 4.44 2.15 8.75
C ILE A 102 5.56 3.02 9.35
N ALA A 103 6.58 3.41 8.58
CA ALA A 103 7.59 4.36 9.04
C ALA A 103 6.97 5.72 9.41
N ALA A 104 5.99 6.20 8.62
CA ALA A 104 5.25 7.42 8.91
C ALA A 104 4.29 7.28 10.11
N TYR A 105 3.63 6.12 10.22
CA TYR A 105 2.65 5.80 11.26
C TYR A 105 2.90 4.40 11.84
N PRO A 106 3.83 4.25 12.80
CA PRO A 106 4.23 2.95 13.33
C PRO A 106 3.07 2.12 13.91
N LYS A 107 2.04 2.80 14.41
CA LYS A 107 0.82 2.19 14.96
C LYS A 107 0.09 1.27 14.00
N LEU A 108 0.29 1.41 12.68
CA LEU A 108 -0.35 0.59 11.65
C LEU A 108 0.16 -0.86 11.62
N SER A 109 1.35 -1.11 12.16
CA SER A 109 1.94 -2.45 12.31
C SER A 109 1.50 -3.12 13.62
N CYS A 110 1.61 -4.46 13.70
CA CYS A 110 1.23 -5.17 14.93
C CYS A 110 2.20 -4.92 16.09
N HIS A 111 3.49 -4.70 15.79
CA HIS A 111 4.52 -4.44 16.80
C HIS A 111 4.58 -2.98 17.27
N LYS A 112 4.09 -2.02 16.46
CA LYS A 112 4.05 -0.59 16.76
C LYS A 112 5.40 0.11 17.00
N ARG A 113 6.53 -0.59 16.89
CA ARG A 113 7.87 0.01 16.93
C ARG A 113 8.10 0.91 15.71
N PRO A 114 8.83 2.03 15.88
CA PRO A 114 9.33 2.82 14.75
C PRO A 114 10.25 2.02 13.84
N ILE A 115 10.16 2.27 12.53
CA ILE A 115 11.05 1.72 11.49
C ILE A 115 11.51 2.84 10.55
N GLY A 116 12.60 2.62 9.83
CA GLY A 116 13.02 3.51 8.74
C GLY A 116 12.41 3.06 7.41
N VAL A 117 12.20 3.99 6.49
CA VAL A 117 11.86 3.66 5.09
C VAL A 117 13.07 2.95 4.47
N PRO A 118 12.96 1.71 3.99
CA PRO A 118 14.07 0.99 3.35
C PRO A 118 14.56 1.69 2.08
N SER A 119 15.82 1.43 1.71
CA SER A 119 16.42 1.94 0.46
C SER A 119 16.57 0.90 -0.64
N GLY A 120 16.40 -0.38 -0.31
CA GLY A 120 16.59 -1.50 -1.23
C GLY A 120 15.78 -2.71 -0.75
N ALA A 121 16.10 -3.89 -1.32
CA ALA A 121 15.31 -5.11 -1.16
C ALA A 121 14.97 -5.43 0.30
N VAL A 122 13.70 -5.78 0.52
CA VAL A 122 13.20 -6.28 1.80
C VAL A 122 12.72 -7.71 1.58
N TRP A 123 13.35 -8.67 2.25
CA TRP A 123 12.84 -10.03 2.33
C TRP A 123 13.32 -10.69 3.63
N PRO A 124 12.44 -11.37 4.39
CA PRO A 124 10.99 -11.44 4.21
C PRO A 124 10.26 -10.12 4.53
N ILE A 125 9.06 -9.92 3.96
CA ILE A 125 8.24 -8.72 4.19
C ILE A 125 7.35 -8.91 5.42
N THR A 126 7.93 -8.68 6.60
CA THR A 126 7.25 -8.90 7.90
C THR A 126 6.63 -7.65 8.50
N ASP A 127 7.14 -6.47 8.14
CA ASP A 127 6.61 -5.18 8.59
C ASP A 127 5.41 -4.80 7.71
N ILE A 128 4.28 -5.46 7.95
CA ILE A 128 3.02 -5.34 7.20
C ILE A 128 1.90 -4.70 8.04
N TYR A 129 0.83 -4.26 7.37
CA TYR A 129 -0.34 -3.72 8.07
C TYR A 129 -0.95 -4.73 9.05
N CYS A 130 -1.34 -4.27 10.24
CA CYS A 130 -1.90 -5.15 11.24
C CYS A 130 -3.38 -5.40 10.98
N ALA A 131 -3.70 -6.61 10.52
CA ALA A 131 -5.07 -7.02 10.21
C ALA A 131 -5.97 -7.13 11.45
N GLY A 132 -5.41 -7.20 12.66
CA GLY A 132 -6.17 -7.39 13.90
C GLY A 132 -6.79 -6.13 14.51
N GLN A 133 -6.50 -4.93 13.99
CA GLN A 133 -6.93 -3.67 14.62
C GLN A 133 -7.74 -2.77 13.68
N GLU A 134 -8.76 -2.12 14.23
CA GLU A 134 -9.64 -1.21 13.47
C GLU A 134 -8.92 0.03 12.95
N GLU A 135 -7.95 0.56 13.70
CA GLU A 135 -7.18 1.76 13.30
C GLU A 135 -6.49 1.57 11.92
N THR A 136 -6.09 0.35 11.57
CA THR A 136 -5.54 0.02 10.25
C THR A 136 -6.57 0.21 9.14
N PHE A 137 -7.79 -0.30 9.34
CA PHE A 137 -8.85 -0.21 8.32
C PHE A 137 -9.37 1.21 8.19
N THR A 138 -9.58 1.92 9.31
CA THR A 138 -9.93 3.35 9.27
C THR A 138 -8.89 4.14 8.47
N PHE A 139 -7.60 3.90 8.71
CA PHE A 139 -6.53 4.54 7.94
C PHE A 139 -6.62 4.24 6.44
N LEU A 140 -6.80 2.97 6.06
CA LEU A 140 -6.88 2.58 4.65
C LEU A 140 -8.13 3.12 3.96
N GLU A 141 -9.29 3.07 4.62
CA GLU A 141 -10.54 3.63 4.12
C GLU A 141 -10.44 5.15 3.93
N ASP A 142 -9.78 5.85 4.85
CA ASP A 142 -9.51 7.28 4.76
C ASP A 142 -8.56 7.62 3.60
N VAL A 143 -7.46 6.88 3.43
CA VAL A 143 -6.55 7.02 2.29
C VAL A 143 -7.29 6.77 0.97
N LEU A 144 -7.99 5.65 0.87
CA LEU A 144 -8.71 5.25 -0.33
C LEU A 144 -9.82 6.25 -0.67
N THR A 145 -10.44 6.89 0.33
CA THR A 145 -11.40 7.97 0.11
C THR A 145 -10.78 9.13 -0.66
N GLU A 146 -9.62 9.63 -0.21
CA GLU A 146 -8.91 10.71 -0.93
C GLU A 146 -8.42 10.24 -2.31
N VAL A 147 -7.91 9.00 -2.42
CA VAL A 147 -7.49 8.43 -3.71
C VAL A 147 -8.66 8.36 -4.70
N MET A 148 -9.84 7.92 -4.28
CA MET A 148 -11.03 7.86 -5.13
C MET A 148 -11.52 9.24 -5.58
N GLU A 149 -11.22 10.31 -4.85
CA GLU A 149 -11.51 11.69 -5.30
C GLU A 149 -10.54 12.15 -6.40
N LEU A 150 -9.29 11.70 -6.36
CA LEU A 150 -8.24 12.08 -7.31
C LEU A 150 -8.30 11.27 -8.61
N PHE A 151 -8.70 10.00 -8.53
CA PHE A 151 -8.71 9.09 -9.68
C PHE A 151 -10.15 8.75 -10.11
N PRO A 152 -10.57 9.14 -11.33
CA PRO A 152 -11.92 8.85 -11.82
C PRO A 152 -12.11 7.37 -12.19
N SER A 153 -11.05 6.58 -12.30
CA SER A 153 -11.09 5.16 -12.65
C SER A 153 -12.08 4.36 -11.80
N LYS A 154 -12.89 3.49 -12.43
CA LYS A 154 -13.74 2.52 -11.73
C LYS A 154 -12.90 1.56 -10.87
N TYR A 155 -11.69 1.26 -11.32
CA TYR A 155 -10.78 0.30 -10.71
C TYR A 155 -9.77 0.98 -9.78
N ILE A 156 -9.51 0.34 -8.64
CA ILE A 156 -8.44 0.69 -7.70
C ILE A 156 -7.64 -0.59 -7.45
N HIS A 157 -6.33 -0.55 -7.67
CA HIS A 157 -5.44 -1.67 -7.35
C HIS A 157 -5.01 -1.57 -5.88
N VAL A 158 -4.98 -2.69 -5.19
CA VAL A 158 -4.60 -2.73 -3.75
C VAL A 158 -3.39 -3.62 -3.48
N GLY A 159 -2.73 -4.11 -4.53
CA GLY A 159 -1.65 -5.08 -4.41
C GLY A 159 -2.19 -6.44 -3.99
N GLY A 160 -1.72 -6.94 -2.84
CA GLY A 160 -2.26 -8.14 -2.20
C GLY A 160 -1.32 -9.34 -2.17
N ASP A 161 -0.07 -9.13 -2.52
CA ASP A 161 1.01 -10.11 -2.70
C ASP A 161 1.98 -10.17 -1.51
N GLU A 162 2.84 -11.20 -1.51
CA GLU A 162 4.06 -11.39 -0.70
C GLU A 162 4.01 -11.12 0.82
N ALA A 163 2.81 -11.08 1.42
CA ALA A 163 2.64 -10.85 2.85
C ALA A 163 3.22 -12.00 3.69
N THR A 164 4.31 -11.74 4.42
CA THR A 164 4.84 -12.70 5.39
C THR A 164 4.08 -12.59 6.72
N HIS A 165 3.22 -13.57 7.02
CA HIS A 165 2.27 -13.51 8.15
C HIS A 165 2.84 -13.73 9.55
N THR A 166 4.17 -13.80 9.71
CA THR A 166 4.84 -14.14 10.98
C THR A 166 4.43 -13.25 12.15
N GLU A 167 4.10 -11.98 11.89
CA GLU A 167 3.66 -11.05 12.93
C GLU A 167 2.17 -11.21 13.28
N TRP A 168 1.34 -11.67 12.33
CA TRP A 168 -0.06 -11.95 12.59
C TRP A 168 -0.26 -13.23 13.42
N GLU A 169 0.60 -14.23 13.24
CA GLU A 169 0.61 -15.46 14.05
C GLU A 169 0.80 -15.17 15.56
N LYS A 170 1.63 -14.16 15.88
CA LYS A 170 1.96 -13.77 17.26
C LYS A 170 1.05 -12.69 17.81
N CYS A 171 0.41 -11.89 16.95
CA CYS A 171 -0.36 -10.72 17.34
C CYS A 171 -1.68 -11.11 18.04
N PRO A 172 -1.87 -10.77 19.33
CA PRO A 172 -3.10 -11.14 20.05
C PRO A 172 -4.37 -10.58 19.42
N LYS A 173 -4.29 -9.40 18.79
CA LYS A 173 -5.43 -8.80 18.08
C LYS A 173 -5.76 -9.52 16.77
N CYS A 174 -4.75 -9.99 16.03
CA CYS A 174 -4.96 -10.78 14.83
C CYS A 174 -5.59 -12.13 15.20
N GLN A 175 -5.06 -12.80 16.23
CA GLN A 175 -5.61 -14.05 16.75
C GLN A 175 -7.04 -13.89 17.26
N ALA A 176 -7.35 -12.79 17.96
CA ALA A 176 -8.70 -12.48 18.41
C ALA A 176 -9.67 -12.30 17.23
N ARG A 177 -9.26 -11.56 16.18
CA ARG A 177 -10.05 -11.37 14.97
C ARG A 177 -10.30 -12.67 14.22
N MET A 178 -9.28 -13.52 14.10
CA MET A 178 -9.45 -14.84 13.51
C MET A 178 -10.49 -15.67 14.27
N LYS A 179 -10.45 -15.64 15.60
CA LYS A 179 -11.46 -16.32 16.43
C LYS A 179 -12.86 -15.75 16.25
N GLU A 180 -12.99 -14.42 16.21
CA GLU A 180 -14.25 -13.71 16.03
C GLU A 180 -14.91 -14.03 14.68
N HIS A 181 -14.13 -14.11 13.61
CA HIS A 181 -14.61 -14.39 12.26
C HIS A 181 -14.48 -15.86 11.84
N HIS A 182 -14.14 -16.75 12.78
CA HIS A 182 -13.99 -18.19 12.54
C HIS A 182 -12.99 -18.54 11.42
N LEU A 183 -11.90 -17.78 11.31
CA LEU A 183 -10.83 -17.97 10.33
C LEU A 183 -9.88 -19.08 10.80
N LYS A 184 -9.51 -19.97 9.88
CA LYS A 184 -8.70 -21.16 10.19
C LYS A 184 -7.22 -20.86 10.42
N ASP A 185 -6.70 -19.89 9.67
CA ASP A 185 -5.27 -19.55 9.63
C ASP A 185 -5.08 -18.08 9.23
N VAL A 186 -3.82 -17.65 9.24
CA VAL A 186 -3.43 -16.27 8.88
C VAL A 186 -3.57 -15.97 7.39
N HIS A 187 -3.62 -16.97 6.51
CA HIS A 187 -3.93 -16.77 5.09
C HIS A 187 -5.41 -16.37 4.92
N GLN A 188 -6.31 -17.01 5.65
CA GLN A 188 -7.71 -16.58 5.71
C GLN A 188 -7.86 -15.18 6.35
N LEU A 189 -6.95 -14.78 7.25
CA LEU A 189 -6.90 -13.41 7.76
C LEU A 189 -6.51 -12.40 6.67
N GLN A 190 -5.59 -12.73 5.76
CA GLN A 190 -5.32 -11.91 4.56
C GLN A 190 -6.56 -11.79 3.69
N SER A 191 -7.25 -12.90 3.41
CA SER A 191 -8.49 -12.86 2.62
C SER A 191 -9.58 -12.02 3.29
N TYR A 192 -9.73 -12.13 4.61
CA TYR A 192 -10.62 -11.24 5.36
C TYR A 192 -10.22 -9.76 5.18
N PHE A 193 -8.93 -9.45 5.26
CA PHE A 193 -8.43 -8.09 5.09
C PHE A 193 -8.79 -7.52 3.72
N ILE A 194 -8.47 -8.26 2.65
CA ILE A 194 -8.78 -7.87 1.27
C ILE A 194 -10.29 -7.75 1.07
N LYS A 195 -11.08 -8.72 1.55
CA LYS A 195 -12.54 -8.71 1.43
C LYS A 195 -13.16 -7.47 2.07
N ARG A 196 -12.65 -7.04 3.22
CA ARG A 196 -13.13 -5.85 3.92
C ARG A 196 -12.85 -4.57 3.13
N ILE A 197 -11.68 -4.46 2.50
CA ILE A 197 -11.34 -3.33 1.62
C ILE A 197 -12.18 -3.38 0.33
N ASP A 198 -12.39 -4.56 -0.23
CA ASP A 198 -13.29 -4.78 -1.37
C ASP A 198 -14.72 -4.30 -1.05
N ASP A 199 -15.30 -4.71 0.08
CA ASP A 199 -16.63 -4.26 0.50
C ASP A 199 -16.71 -2.73 0.64
N PHE A 200 -15.66 -2.11 1.18
CA PHE A 200 -15.57 -0.65 1.25
C PHE A 200 -15.55 -0.01 -0.14
N LEU A 201 -14.70 -0.48 -1.06
CA LEU A 201 -14.60 0.05 -2.42
C LEU A 201 -15.90 -0.15 -3.20
N LEU A 202 -16.53 -1.33 -3.10
CA LEU A 202 -17.83 -1.63 -3.69
C LEU A 202 -18.92 -0.69 -3.17
N SER A 203 -18.92 -0.38 -1.86
CA SER A 203 -19.86 0.58 -1.27
C SER A 203 -19.73 2.00 -1.83
N LYS A 204 -18.58 2.31 -2.45
CA LYS A 204 -18.28 3.59 -3.12
C LYS A 204 -18.36 3.50 -4.65
N GLY A 205 -18.86 2.38 -5.18
CA GLY A 205 -19.00 2.16 -6.62
C GLY A 205 -17.68 1.92 -7.35
N ARG A 206 -16.63 1.49 -6.64
CA ARG A 206 -15.34 1.10 -7.22
C ARG A 206 -15.20 -0.42 -7.22
N THR A 207 -14.31 -0.91 -8.08
CA THR A 207 -13.96 -2.33 -8.19
C THR A 207 -12.49 -2.52 -7.80
N LEU A 208 -12.23 -3.43 -6.88
CA LEU A 208 -10.89 -3.80 -6.47
C LEU A 208 -10.18 -4.60 -7.57
N VAL A 209 -8.91 -4.31 -7.79
CA VAL A 209 -7.96 -5.14 -8.54
C VAL A 209 -6.80 -5.48 -7.61
N GLY A 210 -6.19 -6.64 -7.77
CA GLY A 210 -5.00 -7.03 -7.01
C GLY A 210 -4.22 -8.11 -7.73
N TRP A 211 -3.03 -8.40 -7.22
CA TRP A 211 -2.16 -9.49 -7.68
C TRP A 211 -2.77 -10.85 -7.38
N ASP A 212 -2.27 -11.91 -8.02
CA ASP A 212 -2.95 -13.21 -8.07
C ASP A 212 -3.18 -13.84 -6.70
N GLU A 213 -2.31 -13.57 -5.71
CA GLU A 213 -2.39 -14.12 -4.36
C GLU A 213 -3.65 -13.67 -3.58
N ILE A 214 -4.36 -12.62 -4.01
CA ILE A 214 -5.66 -12.29 -3.41
C ILE A 214 -6.66 -13.46 -3.56
N MET A 215 -6.46 -14.33 -4.55
CA MET A 215 -7.34 -15.46 -4.84
C MET A 215 -7.17 -16.64 -3.88
N ASP A 216 -6.03 -16.78 -3.22
CA ASP A 216 -5.60 -18.03 -2.57
C ASP A 216 -6.35 -18.38 -1.27
N GLY A 217 -7.03 -17.41 -0.63
CA GLY A 217 -7.78 -17.67 0.61
C GLY A 217 -9.31 -17.66 0.48
N GLY A 218 -9.84 -17.83 -0.74
CA GLY A 218 -11.25 -18.17 -0.94
C GLY A 218 -12.19 -17.00 -1.27
N LEU A 219 -11.67 -15.90 -1.83
CA LEU A 219 -12.49 -14.82 -2.40
C LEU A 219 -13.45 -15.27 -3.55
N ALA A 220 -13.32 -16.52 -3.99
CA ALA A 220 -13.91 -17.05 -5.23
C ALA A 220 -15.44 -17.25 -5.26
N ASN A 221 -16.22 -16.93 -4.22
CA ASN A 221 -17.66 -17.24 -4.23
C ASN A 221 -18.62 -16.04 -4.19
N ASN A 222 -18.14 -14.80 -3.98
CA ASN A 222 -18.98 -13.60 -4.02
C ASN A 222 -18.30 -12.35 -4.60
N ALA A 223 -16.98 -12.36 -4.84
CA ALA A 223 -16.44 -11.50 -5.89
C ALA A 223 -17.01 -12.05 -7.19
N SER A 224 -17.54 -11.20 -8.08
CA SER A 224 -17.96 -11.60 -9.41
C SER A 224 -16.83 -12.42 -10.05
N GLY A 225 -16.99 -13.75 -10.06
CA GLY A 225 -16.03 -14.72 -10.58
C GLY A 225 -15.78 -14.60 -12.08
N ASP A 226 -16.37 -13.59 -12.72
CA ASP A 226 -16.19 -13.20 -14.12
C ASP A 226 -15.45 -11.84 -14.29
N GLU A 227 -15.09 -11.13 -13.20
CA GLU A 227 -14.49 -9.78 -13.26
C GLU A 227 -13.24 -9.58 -12.39
N LEU A 228 -12.65 -10.65 -11.84
CA LEU A 228 -11.24 -10.63 -11.41
C LEU A 228 -10.37 -10.69 -12.66
N ALA A 229 -10.30 -9.55 -13.34
CA ALA A 229 -9.62 -9.40 -14.60
C ALA A 229 -8.12 -9.61 -14.40
N ARG A 230 -7.67 -10.78 -14.85
CA ARG A 230 -6.33 -11.01 -15.37
C ARG A 230 -5.94 -9.83 -16.27
N TYR A 231 -4.97 -9.04 -15.83
CA TYR A 231 -4.15 -8.18 -16.67
C TYR A 231 -2.70 -8.49 -16.40
#